data_AF-A0A7H0VHC7-F1
#
_entry.id   AF-A0A7H0VHC7-F1
#
_cell.length_a   1.000
_cell.length_b   1.000
_cell.length_c   1.000
_cell.angle_alpha   90.00
_cell.angle_beta   90.00
_cell.angle_gamma   90.00
#
_symmetry.space_group_name_H-M   'P 1'
#
loop_
_entity.id
_entity.type
_entity.pdbx_description
1 polymer ?
#
loop_
_entity_poly.entity_id
_entity_poly.type
_entity_poly.pdbx_seq_one_letter_code
_entity_poly.pdbx_strand_id
1 'polypeptide(L)'
;MKHSITLLIILFAFAAQGQKKAEKLFQKAISNYESGNYYDAATDFQEIAENHKRFKYHDQCFYNTAYSYHQADSLTLAITWYEKIRASNLKDDNRVGGRGILEPYANYKHYSTFNIATIEYNRENYEKALEYYRQSLEKYPYYNESGTDLRTNKNQLTIYVSDCLEKLEKYEEALLTIVPEALDSKRSSNYESVVKRSIEIITDHFDKEKIQQELSTALETLEKNEKEGSYSITIRNKKIKLFPYWLDDDSIDGLKKEIIDSEFWKKLIEE
;
A
#
# COMPACT_ATOMS: atom_id res chain seq x y z
N MET A 1 7.65 -53.50 14.18
CA MET A 1 6.52 -53.15 13.28
C MET A 1 5.21 -52.83 14.00
N LYS A 2 4.69 -53.66 14.94
CA LYS A 2 3.42 -53.36 15.63
C LYS A 2 3.45 -52.08 16.49
N HIS A 3 4.54 -51.81 17.23
CA HIS A 3 4.67 -50.59 18.03
C HIS A 3 4.86 -49.30 17.21
N SER A 4 5.42 -49.41 15.99
CA SER A 4 5.58 -48.27 15.07
C SER A 4 4.25 -47.81 14.46
N ILE A 5 3.28 -48.73 14.30
CA ILE A 5 1.94 -48.44 13.77
C ILE A 5 1.07 -47.77 14.84
N THR A 6 1.16 -48.19 16.10
CA THR A 6 0.40 -47.58 17.21
C THR A 6 0.83 -46.15 17.51
N LEU A 7 2.14 -45.84 17.42
CA LEU A 7 2.66 -44.48 17.61
C LEU A 7 2.18 -43.52 16.50
N LEU A 8 2.06 -44.03 15.27
CA LEU A 8 1.57 -43.26 14.13
C LEU A 8 0.09 -42.88 14.30
N ILE A 9 -0.76 -43.82 14.73
CA ILE A 9 -2.21 -43.60 14.91
C ILE A 9 -2.49 -42.56 16.02
N ILE A 10 -1.71 -42.56 17.10
CA ILE A 10 -1.84 -41.59 18.19
C ILE A 10 -1.49 -40.17 17.69
N LEU A 11 -0.43 -40.01 16.89
CA LEU A 11 -0.05 -38.72 16.32
C LEU A 11 -1.12 -38.16 15.35
N PHE A 12 -1.81 -39.02 14.60
CA PHE A 12 -2.91 -38.59 13.72
C PHE A 12 -4.16 -38.13 14.50
N ALA A 13 -4.51 -38.79 15.60
CA ALA A 13 -5.68 -38.42 16.41
C ALA A 13 -5.52 -37.04 17.08
N PHE A 14 -4.34 -36.74 17.62
CA PHE A 14 -4.04 -35.43 18.21
C PHE A 14 -4.03 -34.31 17.17
N ALA A 15 -3.51 -34.58 15.96
CA ALA A 15 -3.55 -33.62 14.87
C ALA A 15 -4.99 -33.28 14.45
N ALA A 16 -5.87 -34.27 14.33
CA ALA A 16 -7.27 -34.05 13.95
C ALA A 16 -8.07 -33.28 15.02
N GLN A 17 -7.82 -33.54 16.30
CA GLN A 17 -8.48 -32.81 17.40
C GLN A 17 -8.01 -31.35 17.49
N GLY A 18 -6.72 -31.09 17.28
CA GLY A 18 -6.16 -29.74 17.24
C GLY A 18 -6.76 -28.86 16.13
N GLN A 19 -7.03 -29.44 14.95
CA GLN A 19 -7.68 -28.73 13.83
C GLN A 19 -9.15 -28.40 14.13
N LYS A 20 -9.89 -29.30 14.77
CA LYS A 20 -11.28 -29.03 15.18
C LYS A 20 -11.39 -27.92 16.23
N LYS A 21 -10.43 -27.84 17.17
CA LYS A 21 -10.35 -26.74 18.14
C LYS A 21 -10.09 -25.41 17.42
N ALA A 22 -9.10 -25.37 16.53
CA ALA A 22 -8.76 -24.18 15.75
C ALA A 22 -9.95 -23.68 14.91
N GLU A 23 -10.67 -24.58 14.24
CA GLU A 23 -11.85 -24.20 13.43
C GLU A 23 -12.95 -23.58 14.29
N LYS A 24 -13.28 -24.17 15.46
CA LYS A 24 -14.30 -23.59 16.37
C LYS A 24 -13.89 -22.21 16.87
N LEU A 25 -12.61 -22.06 17.22
CA LEU A 25 -12.07 -20.80 17.69
C LEU A 25 -12.06 -19.74 16.58
N PHE A 26 -11.76 -20.15 15.35
CA PHE A 26 -11.80 -19.27 14.17
C PHE A 26 -13.21 -18.73 13.91
N GLN A 27 -14.22 -19.60 13.96
CA GLN A 27 -15.62 -19.17 13.82
C GLN A 27 -16.06 -18.24 14.95
N LYS A 28 -15.61 -18.49 16.19
CA LYS A 28 -15.84 -17.58 17.33
C LYS A 28 -15.19 -16.21 17.10
N ALA A 29 -13.94 -16.20 16.64
CA ALA A 29 -13.22 -14.97 16.34
C ALA A 29 -13.93 -14.13 15.26
N ILE A 30 -14.41 -14.79 14.18
CA ILE A 30 -15.22 -14.13 13.14
C ILE A 30 -16.51 -13.56 13.74
N SER A 31 -17.26 -14.34 14.52
CA SER A 31 -18.51 -13.88 15.12
C SER A 31 -18.30 -12.68 16.06
N ASN A 32 -17.22 -12.70 16.86
CA ASN A 32 -16.83 -11.57 17.70
C ASN A 32 -16.51 -10.33 16.85
N TYR A 33 -15.75 -10.51 15.76
CA TYR A 33 -15.37 -9.42 14.86
C TYR A 33 -16.60 -8.79 14.19
N GLU A 34 -17.51 -9.61 13.65
CA GLU A 34 -18.75 -9.16 13.00
C GLU A 34 -19.71 -8.47 13.97
N SER A 35 -19.64 -8.83 15.25
CA SER A 35 -20.44 -8.19 16.32
C SER A 35 -19.80 -6.90 16.88
N GLY A 36 -18.64 -6.49 16.37
CA GLY A 36 -17.90 -5.32 16.87
C GLY A 36 -17.08 -5.57 18.14
N ASN A 37 -17.03 -6.80 18.64
CA ASN A 37 -16.23 -7.20 19.82
C ASN A 37 -14.77 -7.43 19.41
N TYR A 38 -14.12 -6.39 18.91
CA TYR A 38 -12.82 -6.50 18.22
C TYR A 38 -11.69 -6.99 19.12
N TYR A 39 -11.67 -6.62 20.40
CA TYR A 39 -10.64 -7.10 21.33
C TYR A 39 -10.75 -8.61 21.55
N ASP A 40 -11.96 -9.12 21.79
CA ASP A 40 -12.20 -10.56 21.96
C ASP A 40 -11.86 -11.33 20.67
N ALA A 41 -12.25 -10.79 19.51
CA ALA A 41 -11.85 -11.34 18.22
C ALA A 41 -10.32 -11.43 18.09
N ALA A 42 -9.60 -10.37 18.46
CA ALA A 42 -8.15 -10.33 18.42
C ALA A 42 -7.53 -11.42 19.31
N THR A 43 -8.05 -11.60 20.53
CA THR A 43 -7.55 -12.65 21.44
C THR A 43 -7.82 -14.06 20.92
N ASP A 44 -8.98 -14.31 20.32
CA ASP A 44 -9.31 -15.60 19.72
C ASP A 44 -8.45 -15.89 18.48
N PHE A 45 -8.22 -14.92 17.61
CA PHE A 45 -7.29 -15.07 16.47
C PHE A 45 -5.85 -15.28 16.94
N GLN A 46 -5.42 -14.57 17.98
CA GLN A 46 -4.09 -14.70 18.56
C GLN A 46 -3.83 -16.13 19.06
N GLU A 47 -4.77 -16.73 19.79
CA GLU A 47 -4.66 -18.11 20.28
C GLU A 47 -4.47 -19.11 19.12
N ILE A 48 -5.11 -18.89 17.97
CA ILE A 48 -4.91 -19.69 16.76
C ILE A 48 -3.50 -19.47 16.18
N ALA A 49 -3.11 -18.22 16.02
CA ALA A 49 -1.81 -17.82 15.49
C ALA A 49 -0.63 -18.40 16.30
N GLU A 50 -0.74 -18.42 17.62
CA GLU A 50 0.35 -18.87 18.50
C GLU A 50 0.39 -20.40 18.63
N ASN A 51 -0.78 -21.06 18.69
CA ASN A 51 -0.87 -22.47 19.08
C ASN A 51 -1.25 -23.43 17.93
N HIS A 52 -1.69 -22.91 16.77
CA HIS A 52 -2.25 -23.72 15.69
C HIS A 52 -1.59 -23.45 14.33
N LYS A 53 -0.25 -23.50 14.27
CA LYS A 53 0.59 -23.22 13.08
C LYS A 53 0.29 -24.03 11.80
N ARG A 54 -0.40 -25.17 11.92
CA ARG A 54 -0.80 -26.03 10.78
C ARG A 54 -2.25 -25.82 10.37
N PHE A 55 -2.96 -24.87 10.99
CA PHE A 55 -4.33 -24.57 10.62
C PHE A 55 -4.36 -23.90 9.24
N LYS A 56 -5.30 -24.30 8.38
CA LYS A 56 -5.39 -23.80 7.00
C LYS A 56 -5.57 -22.28 6.89
N TYR A 57 -6.11 -21.64 7.93
CA TYR A 57 -6.26 -20.18 8.01
C TYR A 57 -5.28 -19.53 8.99
N HIS A 58 -4.19 -20.21 9.35
CA HIS A 58 -3.20 -19.69 10.29
C HIS A 58 -2.70 -18.30 9.89
N ASP A 59 -2.35 -18.12 8.61
CA ASP A 59 -1.79 -16.86 8.12
C ASP A 59 -2.82 -15.73 8.18
N GLN A 60 -4.08 -16.02 7.84
CA GLN A 60 -5.19 -15.09 8.02
C GLN A 60 -5.40 -14.74 9.49
N CYS A 61 -5.30 -15.72 10.41
CA CYS A 61 -5.42 -15.45 11.84
C CYS A 61 -4.27 -14.56 12.34
N PHE A 62 -3.05 -14.78 11.85
CA PHE A 62 -1.89 -13.96 12.18
C PHE A 62 -2.13 -12.50 11.81
N TYR A 63 -2.65 -12.27 10.60
CA TYR A 63 -3.02 -10.94 10.13
C TYR A 63 -4.24 -10.34 10.86
N ASN A 64 -5.31 -11.11 11.00
CA ASN A 64 -6.56 -10.69 11.63
C ASN A 64 -6.38 -10.36 13.11
N THR A 65 -5.38 -10.94 13.78
CA THR A 65 -4.98 -10.55 15.14
C THR A 65 -4.58 -9.08 15.18
N ALA A 66 -3.64 -8.67 14.31
CA ALA A 66 -3.17 -7.29 14.25
C ALA A 66 -4.31 -6.32 13.88
N TYR A 67 -5.10 -6.70 12.88
CA TYR A 67 -6.20 -5.88 12.40
C TYR A 67 -7.32 -5.73 13.42
N SER A 68 -7.68 -6.79 14.14
CA SER A 68 -8.70 -6.72 15.20
C SER A 68 -8.24 -5.88 16.38
N TYR A 69 -6.96 -5.97 16.79
CA TYR A 69 -6.41 -5.03 17.79
C TYR A 69 -6.46 -3.58 17.32
N HIS A 70 -6.24 -3.31 16.04
CA HIS A 70 -6.37 -1.97 15.48
C HIS A 70 -7.83 -1.48 15.56
N GLN A 71 -8.81 -2.30 15.15
CA GLN A 71 -10.23 -1.94 15.26
C GLN A 71 -10.68 -1.76 16.73
N ALA A 72 -10.03 -2.43 17.67
CA ALA A 72 -10.25 -2.27 19.11
C ALA A 72 -9.52 -1.05 19.74
N ASP A 73 -8.92 -0.17 18.92
CA ASP A 73 -8.06 0.94 19.35
C ASP A 73 -6.89 0.54 20.27
N SER A 74 -6.51 -0.74 20.24
CA SER A 74 -5.39 -1.31 20.99
C SER A 74 -4.10 -1.15 20.18
N LEU A 75 -3.77 0.09 19.83
CA LEU A 75 -2.78 0.44 18.80
C LEU A 75 -1.38 -0.12 19.08
N THR A 76 -0.94 -0.18 20.34
CA THR A 76 0.36 -0.77 20.70
C THR A 76 0.41 -2.26 20.40
N LEU A 77 -0.67 -3.00 20.69
CA LEU A 77 -0.78 -4.43 20.36
C LEU A 77 -0.89 -4.62 18.84
N ALA A 78 -1.65 -3.77 18.16
CA ALA A 78 -1.77 -3.79 16.71
C ALA A 78 -0.40 -3.63 16.02
N ILE A 79 0.37 -2.59 16.38
CA ILE A 79 1.73 -2.37 15.84
C ILE A 79 2.62 -3.58 16.15
N THR A 80 2.59 -4.10 17.38
CA THR A 80 3.37 -5.29 17.76
C THR A 80 3.11 -6.47 16.83
N TRP A 81 1.84 -6.73 16.49
CA TRP A 81 1.47 -7.81 15.60
C TRP A 81 1.76 -7.51 14.13
N TYR A 82 1.56 -6.28 13.67
CA TYR A 82 1.98 -5.86 12.32
C TYR A 82 3.49 -6.02 12.13
N GLU A 83 4.31 -5.70 13.13
CA GLU A 83 5.75 -5.93 13.08
C GLU A 83 6.11 -7.41 13.00
N LYS A 84 5.42 -8.28 13.77
CA LYS A 84 5.58 -9.73 13.65
C LYS A 84 5.27 -10.22 12.23
N ILE A 85 4.25 -9.67 11.57
CA ILE A 85 3.90 -10.01 10.19
C ILE A 85 5.00 -9.56 9.22
N ARG A 86 5.49 -8.33 9.34
CA ARG A 86 6.58 -7.80 8.50
C ARG A 86 7.87 -8.62 8.60
N ALA A 87 8.17 -9.15 9.78
CA ALA A 87 9.33 -9.99 10.05
C ALA A 87 9.13 -11.49 9.72
N SER A 88 7.92 -11.90 9.33
CA SER A 88 7.58 -13.30 9.10
C SER A 88 7.91 -13.80 7.68
N ASN A 89 7.77 -15.11 7.48
CA ASN A 89 7.84 -15.76 6.16
C ASN A 89 6.48 -15.81 5.43
N LEU A 90 5.49 -15.03 5.90
CA LEU A 90 4.22 -14.91 5.19
C LEU A 90 4.44 -14.38 3.78
N LYS A 91 3.62 -14.88 2.86
CA LYS A 91 3.67 -14.57 1.43
C LYS A 91 2.54 -13.62 1.06
N ASP A 92 2.88 -12.55 0.36
CA ASP A 92 1.94 -11.51 -0.07
C ASP A 92 1.21 -11.90 -1.37
N ASP A 93 1.79 -12.78 -2.19
CA ASP A 93 1.28 -13.26 -3.49
C ASP A 93 0.32 -14.46 -3.39
N ASN A 94 -0.01 -14.90 -2.17
CA ASN A 94 -0.99 -15.96 -1.97
C ASN A 94 -2.39 -15.46 -2.35
N ARG A 95 -3.10 -16.21 -3.21
CA ARG A 95 -4.52 -15.95 -3.54
C ARG A 95 -5.45 -16.36 -2.40
N VAL A 96 -5.46 -15.57 -1.35
CA VAL A 96 -6.33 -15.73 -0.18
C VAL A 96 -7.08 -14.41 -0.05
N GLY A 97 -8.34 -14.37 -0.48
CA GLY A 97 -9.15 -13.15 -0.60
C GLY A 97 -9.40 -12.43 0.73
N GLY A 98 -8.37 -11.77 1.25
CA GLY A 98 -8.21 -11.47 2.67
C GLY A 98 -8.88 -10.19 3.15
N ARG A 99 -9.35 -9.34 2.24
CA ARG A 99 -10.05 -8.08 2.58
C ARG A 99 -11.35 -7.85 1.78
N GLY A 100 -11.83 -8.88 1.08
CA GLY A 100 -13.06 -8.83 0.28
C GLY A 100 -12.93 -9.59 -1.03
N ILE A 101 -14.06 -9.79 -1.73
CA ILE A 101 -14.11 -10.55 -3.01
C ILE A 101 -13.27 -9.89 -4.14
N LEU A 102 -12.88 -8.63 -3.97
CA LEU A 102 -12.14 -7.84 -4.96
C LEU A 102 -10.63 -7.76 -4.71
N GLU A 103 -10.14 -8.19 -3.53
CA GLU A 103 -8.70 -8.25 -3.27
C GLU A 103 -8.26 -9.71 -3.40
N PRO A 104 -7.67 -10.11 -4.55
CA PRO A 104 -7.32 -11.49 -4.79
C PRO A 104 -6.14 -11.97 -3.94
N TYR A 105 -5.28 -11.07 -3.47
CA TYR A 105 -3.99 -11.40 -2.86
C TYR A 105 -3.88 -11.03 -1.38
N ALA A 106 -3.06 -11.77 -0.65
CA ALA A 106 -2.89 -11.60 0.78
C ALA A 106 -2.35 -10.21 1.14
N ASN A 107 -1.28 -9.77 0.48
CA ASN A 107 -0.62 -8.49 0.73
C ASN A 107 -0.35 -8.21 2.23
N TYR A 108 -0.06 -9.25 3.01
CA TYR A 108 0.04 -9.18 4.46
C TYR A 108 1.10 -8.18 4.93
N LYS A 109 2.31 -8.21 4.35
CA LYS A 109 3.39 -7.31 4.76
C LYS A 109 3.17 -5.90 4.25
N HIS A 110 2.67 -5.76 3.01
CA HIS A 110 2.26 -4.47 2.46
C HIS A 110 1.24 -3.77 3.38
N TYR A 111 0.12 -4.45 3.67
CA TYR A 111 -0.93 -3.87 4.50
C TYR A 111 -0.50 -3.67 5.95
N SER A 112 0.32 -4.56 6.51
CA SER A 112 0.85 -4.36 7.86
C SER A 112 1.73 -3.11 7.94
N THR A 113 2.58 -2.90 6.95
CA THR A 113 3.44 -1.71 6.87
C THR A 113 2.60 -0.44 6.68
N PHE A 114 1.61 -0.49 5.79
CA PHE A 114 0.68 0.62 5.55
C PHE A 114 -0.14 0.96 6.81
N ASN A 115 -0.67 -0.03 7.51
CA ASN A 115 -1.47 0.19 8.71
C ASN A 115 -0.62 0.78 9.85
N ILE A 116 0.64 0.37 10.01
CA ILE A 116 1.55 1.03 10.96
C ILE A 116 1.75 2.50 10.57
N ALA A 117 2.01 2.77 9.28
CA ALA A 117 2.17 4.15 8.80
C ALA A 117 0.95 5.01 9.14
N THR A 118 -0.26 4.52 8.89
CA THR A 118 -1.52 5.20 9.21
C THR A 118 -1.71 5.42 10.71
N ILE A 119 -1.36 4.44 11.55
CA ILE A 119 -1.41 4.61 13.01
C ILE A 119 -0.44 5.71 13.47
N GLU A 120 0.78 5.73 12.94
CA GLU A 120 1.77 6.75 13.28
C GLU A 120 1.38 8.14 12.73
N TYR A 121 0.78 8.18 11.54
CA TYR A 121 0.23 9.40 10.95
C TYR A 121 -0.85 10.02 11.84
N ASN A 122 -1.80 9.19 12.30
CA ASN A 122 -2.89 9.63 13.20
C ASN A 122 -2.37 10.07 14.59
N ARG A 123 -1.15 9.67 14.95
CA ARG A 123 -0.44 10.12 16.16
C ARG A 123 0.44 11.35 15.90
N GLU A 124 0.36 11.94 14.71
CA GLU A 124 1.17 13.06 14.26
C GLU A 124 2.69 12.75 14.25
N ASN A 125 3.06 11.46 14.26
CA ASN A 125 4.46 11.02 14.14
C ASN A 125 4.84 10.95 12.64
N TYR A 126 4.83 12.10 11.97
CA TYR A 126 4.93 12.18 10.51
C TYR A 126 6.24 11.63 9.94
N GLU A 127 7.37 11.75 10.64
CA GLU A 127 8.64 11.14 10.20
C GLU A 127 8.54 9.61 10.16
N LYS A 128 7.91 9.03 11.17
CA LYS A 128 7.73 7.58 11.25
C LYS A 128 6.70 7.13 10.23
N ALA A 129 5.58 7.82 10.11
CA ALA A 129 4.58 7.55 9.07
C ALA A 129 5.21 7.55 7.66
N LEU A 130 6.00 8.58 7.35
CA LEU A 130 6.75 8.70 6.10
C LEU A 130 7.67 7.50 5.85
N GLU A 131 8.42 7.07 6.87
CA GLU A 131 9.31 5.91 6.77
C GLU A 131 8.53 4.64 6.40
N TYR A 132 7.40 4.38 7.07
CA TYR A 132 6.61 3.18 6.79
C TYR A 132 5.88 3.27 5.45
N TYR A 133 5.34 4.42 5.06
CA TYR A 133 4.74 4.59 3.72
C TYR A 133 5.76 4.35 2.60
N ARG A 134 7.00 4.85 2.73
CA ARG A 134 8.08 4.53 1.79
C ARG A 134 8.42 3.04 1.77
N GLN A 135 8.45 2.39 2.93
CA GLN A 135 8.63 0.93 2.99
C GLN A 135 7.50 0.16 2.31
N SER A 136 6.25 0.63 2.34
CA SER A 136 5.13 0.05 1.59
C SER A 136 5.26 0.23 0.08
N LEU A 137 5.98 1.25 -0.40
CA LEU A 137 6.30 1.42 -1.83
C LEU A 137 7.48 0.54 -2.27
N GLU A 138 8.53 0.45 -1.46
CA GLU A 138 9.84 -0.07 -1.89
C GLU A 138 10.12 -1.49 -1.38
N LYS A 139 9.89 -1.74 -0.10
CA LYS A 139 10.30 -2.98 0.58
C LYS A 139 9.21 -4.03 0.58
N TYR A 140 7.96 -3.59 0.76
CA TYR A 140 6.77 -4.42 0.79
C TYR A 140 5.75 -3.89 -0.22
N PRO A 141 6.10 -3.87 -1.52
CA PRO A 141 5.23 -3.35 -2.55
C PRO A 141 3.92 -4.12 -2.61
N TYR A 142 2.85 -3.42 -2.94
CA TYR A 142 1.56 -4.04 -3.19
C TYR A 142 1.68 -5.01 -4.38
N TYR A 143 1.13 -6.21 -4.21
CA TYR A 143 1.11 -7.25 -5.22
C TYR A 143 -0.30 -7.42 -5.79
N ASN A 144 -0.42 -7.29 -7.10
CA ASN A 144 -1.62 -7.59 -7.88
C ASN A 144 -1.23 -7.87 -9.34
N GLU A 145 -2.07 -8.59 -10.08
CA GLU A 145 -1.91 -8.80 -11.53
C GLU A 145 -2.52 -7.65 -12.34
N SER A 146 -3.43 -6.89 -11.74
CA SER A 146 -4.09 -5.73 -12.34
C SER A 146 -3.18 -4.51 -12.30
N GLY A 147 -2.75 -4.03 -13.47
CA GLY A 147 -1.99 -2.78 -13.59
C GLY A 147 -2.73 -1.57 -13.04
N THR A 148 -4.07 -1.55 -13.14
CA THR A 148 -4.92 -0.52 -12.54
C THR A 148 -4.81 -0.51 -11.02
N ASP A 149 -4.85 -1.67 -10.37
CA ASP A 149 -4.80 -1.76 -8.90
C ASP A 149 -3.41 -1.39 -8.38
N LEU A 150 -2.36 -1.84 -9.07
CA LEU A 150 -0.98 -1.45 -8.79
C LEU A 150 -0.81 0.08 -8.86
N ARG A 151 -1.34 0.71 -9.92
CA ARG A 151 -1.30 2.18 -10.07
C ARG A 151 -2.11 2.87 -8.97
N THR A 152 -3.31 2.39 -8.69
CA THR A 152 -4.19 2.97 -7.66
C THR A 152 -3.49 2.98 -6.31
N ASN A 153 -2.89 1.86 -5.91
CA ASN A 153 -2.17 1.74 -4.65
C ASN A 153 -0.94 2.65 -4.61
N LYS A 154 -0.13 2.69 -5.69
CA LYS A 154 1.03 3.60 -5.80
C LYS A 154 0.62 5.07 -5.65
N ASN A 155 -0.42 5.50 -6.35
CA ASN A 155 -0.93 6.86 -6.30
C ASN A 155 -1.42 7.22 -4.89
N GLN A 156 -2.14 6.30 -4.24
CA GLN A 156 -2.59 6.49 -2.87
C GLN A 156 -1.42 6.64 -1.89
N LEU A 157 -0.41 5.79 -1.97
CA LEU A 157 0.80 5.90 -1.16
C LEU A 157 1.56 7.19 -1.43
N THR A 158 1.66 7.61 -2.69
CA THR A 158 2.33 8.86 -3.08
C THR A 158 1.65 10.08 -2.46
N ILE A 159 0.32 10.10 -2.41
CA ILE A 159 -0.45 11.13 -1.70
C ILE A 159 -0.08 11.14 -0.21
N TYR A 160 -0.10 10.01 0.48
CA TYR A 160 0.28 9.94 1.90
C TYR A 160 1.72 10.35 2.17
N VAL A 161 2.67 9.95 1.31
CA VAL A 161 4.07 10.38 1.38
C VAL A 161 4.17 11.89 1.21
N SER A 162 3.50 12.46 0.20
CA SER A 162 3.49 13.91 -0.04
C SER A 162 2.88 14.69 1.11
N ASP A 163 1.86 14.14 1.76
CA ASP A 163 1.21 14.74 2.92
C ASP A 163 2.11 14.73 4.16
N CYS A 164 2.77 13.60 4.46
CA CYS A 164 3.77 13.57 5.52
C CYS A 164 4.92 14.57 5.24
N LEU A 165 5.37 14.68 3.99
CA LEU A 165 6.43 15.62 3.63
C LEU A 165 5.99 17.08 3.81
N GLU A 166 4.74 17.42 3.46
CA GLU A 166 4.18 18.75 3.71
C GLU A 166 4.09 19.05 5.21
N LYS A 167 3.57 18.13 6.03
CA LYS A 167 3.50 18.29 7.50
C LYS A 167 4.86 18.44 8.16
N LEU A 168 5.91 17.94 7.52
CA LEU A 168 7.31 18.08 7.92
C LEU A 168 8.01 19.30 7.30
N GLU A 169 7.25 20.17 6.62
CA GLU A 169 7.74 21.36 5.93
C GLU A 169 8.78 21.08 4.83
N LYS A 170 8.79 19.86 4.29
CA LYS A 170 9.67 19.41 3.19
C LYS A 170 8.99 19.62 1.85
N TYR A 171 8.52 20.84 1.58
CA TYR A 171 7.67 21.17 0.43
C TYR A 171 8.29 20.80 -0.91
N GLU A 172 9.58 21.06 -1.08
CA GLU A 172 10.36 20.68 -2.26
C GLU A 172 10.30 19.17 -2.55
N GLU A 173 10.43 18.37 -1.50
CA GLU A 173 10.40 16.92 -1.62
C GLU A 173 8.96 16.43 -1.84
N ALA A 174 7.96 17.08 -1.24
CA ALA A 174 6.55 16.82 -1.48
C ALA A 174 6.17 17.07 -2.95
N LEU A 175 6.56 18.23 -3.50
CA LEU A 175 6.34 18.60 -4.91
C LEU A 175 6.95 17.56 -5.85
N LEU A 176 8.23 17.22 -5.66
CA LEU A 176 8.95 16.26 -6.48
C LEU A 176 8.45 14.81 -6.30
N THR A 177 7.66 14.54 -5.27
CA THR A 177 7.00 13.25 -5.05
C THR A 177 5.68 13.15 -5.81
N ILE A 178 4.81 14.17 -5.72
CA ILE A 178 3.44 14.06 -6.23
C ILE A 178 3.26 14.51 -7.68
N VAL A 179 4.01 15.54 -8.12
CA VAL A 179 3.88 16.09 -9.48
C VAL A 179 4.16 15.05 -10.56
N PRO A 180 5.19 14.17 -10.45
CA PRO A 180 5.43 13.15 -11.45
C PRO A 180 4.22 12.23 -11.70
N GLU A 181 3.50 11.85 -10.65
CA GLU A 181 2.29 11.03 -10.80
C GLU A 181 1.16 11.83 -11.45
N ALA A 182 1.03 13.14 -11.19
CA ALA A 182 0.04 13.99 -11.87
C ALA A 182 0.33 14.19 -13.37
N LEU A 183 1.60 14.07 -13.78
CA LEU A 183 2.01 14.12 -15.18
C LEU A 183 1.76 12.78 -15.89
N ASP A 184 1.96 11.63 -15.23
CA ASP A 184 1.99 10.33 -15.90
C ASP A 184 0.74 9.45 -15.69
N SER A 185 -0.12 9.78 -14.72
CA SER A 185 -1.21 8.88 -14.30
C SER A 185 -2.55 9.20 -14.95
N LYS A 186 -2.56 9.94 -16.07
CA LYS A 186 -3.78 10.20 -16.85
C LYS A 186 -4.46 8.87 -17.14
N ARG A 187 -5.79 8.81 -16.94
CA ARG A 187 -6.66 7.60 -17.08
C ARG A 187 -6.55 6.56 -15.97
N SER A 188 -5.73 6.76 -14.93
CA SER A 188 -5.84 5.94 -13.72
C SER A 188 -7.12 6.27 -12.94
N SER A 189 -7.69 5.27 -12.26
CA SER A 189 -8.96 5.39 -11.53
C SER A 189 -8.94 6.44 -10.41
N ASN A 190 -7.77 6.73 -9.86
CA ASN A 190 -7.57 7.74 -8.82
C ASN A 190 -6.69 8.92 -9.27
N TYR A 191 -6.61 9.15 -10.59
CA TYR A 191 -5.86 10.27 -11.17
C TYR A 191 -6.26 11.61 -10.55
N GLU A 192 -7.56 11.86 -10.39
CA GLU A 192 -8.08 13.12 -9.85
C GLU A 192 -7.54 13.44 -8.45
N SER A 193 -7.36 12.42 -7.60
CA SER A 193 -6.82 12.61 -6.25
C SER A 193 -5.36 13.08 -6.27
N VAL A 194 -4.56 12.53 -7.19
CA VAL A 194 -3.16 12.93 -7.38
C VAL A 194 -3.09 14.34 -7.96
N VAL A 195 -3.92 14.66 -8.94
CA VAL A 195 -4.01 16.01 -9.51
C VAL A 195 -4.37 17.02 -8.43
N LYS A 196 -5.45 16.76 -7.68
CA LYS A 196 -5.90 17.62 -6.59
C LYS A 196 -4.77 17.89 -5.62
N ARG A 197 -4.11 16.83 -5.13
CA ARG A 197 -3.04 16.95 -4.15
C ARG A 197 -1.82 17.71 -4.69
N SER A 198 -1.44 17.48 -5.94
CA SER A 198 -0.37 18.25 -6.61
C SER A 198 -0.68 19.73 -6.68
N ILE A 199 -1.92 20.09 -7.06
CA ILE A 199 -2.35 21.49 -7.14
C ILE A 199 -2.35 22.13 -5.75
N GLU A 200 -2.87 21.45 -4.72
CA GLU A 200 -2.83 21.94 -3.33
C GLU A 200 -1.40 22.26 -2.87
N ILE A 201 -0.45 21.32 -3.06
CA ILE A 201 0.95 21.56 -2.69
C ILE A 201 1.53 22.77 -3.43
N ILE A 202 1.22 22.92 -4.73
CA ILE A 202 1.69 24.05 -5.54
C ILE A 202 1.09 25.36 -5.05
N THR A 203 -0.22 25.42 -4.82
CA THR A 203 -0.90 26.68 -4.44
C THR A 203 -0.55 27.14 -3.04
N ASP A 204 -0.34 26.20 -2.12
CA ASP A 204 -0.16 26.52 -0.70
C ASP A 204 1.28 26.95 -0.38
N HIS A 205 2.27 26.42 -1.13
CA HIS A 205 3.69 26.58 -0.78
C HIS A 205 4.57 27.15 -1.90
N PHE A 206 4.05 27.33 -3.12
CA PHE A 206 4.84 27.78 -4.27
C PHE A 206 4.17 28.90 -5.06
N ASP A 207 5.00 29.60 -5.83
CA ASP A 207 4.54 30.50 -6.87
C ASP A 207 4.09 29.67 -8.08
N LYS A 208 2.77 29.60 -8.29
CA LYS A 208 2.13 28.79 -9.34
C LYS A 208 2.68 29.12 -10.74
N GLU A 209 2.88 30.40 -11.06
CA GLU A 209 3.41 30.82 -12.37
C GLU A 209 4.85 30.34 -12.55
N LYS A 210 5.68 30.42 -11.51
CA LYS A 210 7.04 29.86 -11.55
C LYS A 210 7.03 28.35 -11.75
N ILE A 211 6.18 27.61 -11.04
CA ILE A 211 6.06 26.15 -11.22
C ILE A 211 5.61 25.82 -12.65
N GLN A 212 4.65 26.55 -13.21
CA GLN A 212 4.22 26.37 -14.59
C GLN A 212 5.38 26.57 -15.58
N GLN A 213 6.18 27.62 -15.41
CA GLN A 213 7.35 27.89 -16.26
C GLN A 213 8.44 26.80 -16.11
N GLU A 214 8.70 26.36 -14.87
CA GLU A 214 9.64 25.29 -14.59
C GLU A 214 9.22 23.98 -15.25
N LEU A 215 7.95 23.59 -15.11
CA LEU A 215 7.44 22.35 -15.71
C LEU A 215 7.40 22.44 -17.25
N SER A 216 7.08 23.62 -17.81
CA SER A 216 7.14 23.84 -19.26
C SER A 216 8.56 23.63 -19.80
N THR A 217 9.57 24.13 -19.07
CA THR A 217 10.98 23.91 -19.40
C THR A 217 11.38 22.44 -19.23
N ALA A 218 10.89 21.80 -18.17
CA ALA A 218 11.17 20.39 -17.89
C ALA A 218 10.65 19.47 -19.00
N LEU A 219 9.52 19.79 -19.65
CA LEU A 219 9.00 19.01 -20.78
C LEU A 219 9.96 18.95 -21.97
N GLU A 220 10.86 19.92 -22.14
CA GLU A 220 11.89 19.88 -23.18
C GLU A 220 13.03 18.91 -22.86
N THR A 221 13.07 18.37 -21.64
CA THR A 221 14.06 17.40 -21.18
C THR A 221 13.55 15.96 -21.21
N LEU A 222 12.38 15.73 -21.81
CA LEU A 222 11.82 14.40 -21.94
C LEU A 222 12.74 13.49 -22.76
N GLU A 223 13.03 12.33 -22.19
CA GLU A 223 13.79 11.27 -22.85
C GLU A 223 12.99 9.96 -22.78
N LYS A 224 12.97 9.20 -23.88
CA LYS A 224 12.37 7.85 -23.92
C LYS A 224 13.43 6.79 -23.72
N ASN A 225 13.16 5.83 -22.83
CA ASN A 225 13.94 4.61 -22.68
C ASN A 225 13.20 3.45 -23.37
N GLU A 226 13.63 3.15 -24.60
CA GLU A 226 13.03 2.11 -25.46
C GLU A 226 13.07 0.71 -24.85
N LYS A 227 14.07 0.39 -24.01
CA LYS A 227 14.21 -0.96 -23.43
C LYS A 227 13.16 -1.22 -22.35
N GLU A 228 12.77 -0.17 -21.64
CA GLU A 228 11.89 -0.26 -20.46
C GLU A 228 10.48 0.26 -20.77
N GLY A 229 10.24 0.79 -21.97
CA GLY A 229 8.97 1.43 -22.33
C GLY A 229 8.62 2.58 -21.39
N SER A 230 9.63 3.32 -20.92
CA SER A 230 9.47 4.37 -19.91
C SER A 230 10.04 5.69 -20.38
N TYR A 231 9.69 6.77 -19.70
CA TYR A 231 10.18 8.10 -19.99
C TYR A 231 10.92 8.65 -18.77
N SER A 232 11.71 9.69 -18.99
CA SER A 232 12.26 10.47 -17.90
C SER A 232 12.18 11.95 -18.21
N ILE A 233 11.99 12.74 -17.17
CA ILE A 233 11.91 14.20 -17.19
C ILE A 233 12.87 14.75 -16.13
N THR A 234 13.52 15.88 -16.39
CA THR A 234 14.38 16.55 -15.41
C THR A 234 13.66 17.74 -14.80
N ILE A 235 13.34 17.66 -13.51
CA ILE A 235 12.71 18.73 -12.73
C ILE A 235 13.67 19.12 -11.61
N ARG A 236 14.03 20.41 -11.52
CA ARG A 236 14.96 20.94 -10.50
C ARG A 236 16.26 20.13 -10.38
N ASN A 237 16.87 19.82 -11.52
CA ASN A 237 18.09 19.00 -11.65
C ASN A 237 17.97 17.54 -11.16
N LYS A 238 16.76 17.05 -10.89
CA LYS A 238 16.51 15.65 -10.61
C LYS A 238 15.88 14.98 -11.81
N LYS A 239 16.50 13.91 -12.29
CA LYS A 239 15.95 13.06 -13.34
C LYS A 239 14.91 12.12 -12.71
N ILE A 240 13.66 12.28 -13.11
CA ILE A 240 12.51 11.55 -12.59
C ILE A 240 11.99 10.64 -13.69
N LYS A 241 11.65 9.40 -13.31
CA LYS A 241 11.10 8.42 -14.23
C LYS A 241 9.58 8.55 -14.29
N LEU A 242 9.03 8.55 -15.49
CA LEU A 242 7.60 8.57 -15.76
C LEU A 242 7.21 7.25 -16.42
N PHE A 243 6.05 6.72 -16.01
CA PHE A 243 5.48 5.52 -16.59
C PHE A 243 4.03 5.82 -16.97
N PRO A 244 3.78 6.41 -18.15
CA PRO A 244 2.42 6.69 -18.56
C PRO A 244 1.60 5.41 -18.60
N TYR A 245 0.40 5.45 -18.05
CA TYR A 245 -0.45 4.25 -17.95
C TYR A 245 -0.83 3.70 -19.33
N TRP A 246 -1.14 4.60 -20.25
CA TRP A 246 -1.48 4.28 -21.63
C TRP A 246 -1.23 5.51 -22.51
N LEU A 247 -0.69 5.33 -23.70
CA LEU A 247 -0.45 6.40 -24.67
C LEU A 247 -1.05 6.03 -26.02
N ASP A 248 -1.73 6.98 -26.66
CA ASP A 248 -2.15 6.88 -28.07
C ASP A 248 -0.93 6.90 -29.02
N ASP A 249 0.08 7.67 -28.65
CA ASP A 249 1.33 7.91 -29.38
C ASP A 249 2.50 7.78 -28.39
N ASP A 250 3.35 6.77 -28.61
CA ASP A 250 4.48 6.46 -27.74
C ASP A 250 5.76 7.26 -28.08
N SER A 251 5.63 8.32 -28.87
CA SER A 251 6.71 9.29 -29.06
C SER A 251 6.81 10.27 -27.88
N ILE A 252 7.93 10.98 -27.80
CA ILE A 252 8.11 12.07 -26.83
C ILE A 252 7.04 13.16 -27.05
N ASP A 253 6.75 13.50 -28.31
CA ASP A 253 5.73 14.50 -28.66
C ASP A 253 4.32 14.03 -28.26
N GLY A 254 4.05 12.73 -28.41
CA GLY A 254 2.81 12.09 -27.95
C GLY A 254 2.60 12.25 -26.44
N LEU A 255 3.61 11.90 -25.63
CA LEU A 255 3.54 12.08 -24.18
C LEU A 255 3.42 13.56 -23.79
N LYS A 256 4.21 14.45 -24.42
CA LYS A 256 4.17 15.90 -24.15
C LYS A 256 2.78 16.46 -24.40
N LYS A 257 2.15 16.08 -25.52
CA LYS A 257 0.77 16.45 -25.83
C LYS A 257 -0.20 15.91 -24.79
N GLU A 258 -0.05 14.65 -24.39
CA GLU A 258 -0.94 14.04 -23.39
C GLU A 258 -0.89 14.77 -22.03
N ILE A 259 0.31 15.17 -21.60
CA ILE A 259 0.55 15.97 -20.39
C ILE A 259 -0.12 17.35 -20.52
N ILE A 260 0.11 18.07 -21.62
CA ILE A 260 -0.49 19.41 -21.83
C ILE A 260 -2.02 19.34 -21.86
N ASP A 261 -2.57 18.27 -22.43
CA ASP A 261 -4.02 18.04 -22.50
C ASP A 261 -4.61 17.47 -21.20
N SER A 262 -3.80 17.28 -20.15
CA SER A 262 -4.21 16.67 -18.88
C SER A 262 -4.96 17.65 -17.97
N GLU A 263 -5.81 17.12 -17.07
CA GLU A 263 -6.51 17.95 -16.08
C GLU A 263 -5.54 18.64 -15.11
N PHE A 264 -4.41 18.00 -14.79
CA PHE A 264 -3.35 18.64 -14.02
C PHE A 264 -2.85 19.92 -14.70
N TRP A 265 -2.51 19.82 -15.98
CA TRP A 265 -1.96 20.96 -16.71
C TRP A 265 -2.96 22.09 -16.86
N LYS A 266 -4.23 21.76 -17.15
CA LYS A 266 -5.31 22.76 -17.20
C LYS A 266 -5.46 23.51 -15.87
N LYS A 267 -5.53 22.80 -14.75
CA LYS A 267 -5.63 23.41 -13.41
C LYS A 267 -4.39 24.24 -13.03
N LEU A 268 -3.22 23.85 -13.54
CA LEU A 268 -1.97 24.58 -13.32
C LEU A 268 -1.94 25.91 -14.07
N ILE A 269 -2.66 26.04 -15.19
CA ILE A 269 -2.70 27.27 -16.00
C ILE A 269 -3.96 28.12 -15.78
N GLU A 270 -5.01 27.56 -15.16
CA GLU A 270 -6.20 28.32 -14.75
C GLU A 270 -5.84 29.41 -13.73
N GLU A 271 -6.38 30.62 -13.88
CA GLU A 271 -6.17 31.74 -12.94
C GLU A 271 -6.82 31.49 -11.57
#